data_AF-A0A952AG66-F1
#
_entry.id   AF-A0A952AG66-F1
#
_cell.length_a   1.000
_cell.length_b   1.000
_cell.length_c   1.000
_cell.angle_alpha   90.00
_cell.angle_beta   90.00
_cell.angle_gamma   90.00
#
_symmetry.space_group_name_H-M   'P 1'
#
loop_
_entity.id
_entity.type
_entity.pdbx_description
1 polymer ?
#
loop_
_entity_poly.entity_id
_entity_poly.type
_entity_poly.pdbx_seq_one_letter_code
_entity_poly.pdbx_strand_id
1 'polypeptide(L)'
;MNSKALALLTKYYHWLLLIFFISCNSVYTPKPKGYYTINFPEKKYTTFEMPGYPYTFEYPVYAKIIKDSMFFGEKTENPWWINIDFPQFNGKVYVSYKQIEKNNFSSLVNDAYKLTGKHAQKAYSIDDSSIVTKLGIHGMFFKVGGEVATANQF
;
A
#
# COMPACT_ATOMS: atom_id res chain seq x y z
N MET A 1 -26.40 -34.35 62.33
CA MET A 1 -25.27 -33.61 61.72
C MET A 1 -25.05 -32.34 62.53
N ASN A 2 -23.88 -32.17 63.17
CA ASN A 2 -23.68 -31.18 64.24
C ASN A 2 -23.72 -29.73 63.72
N SER A 3 -24.47 -28.87 64.44
CA SER A 3 -24.61 -27.42 64.17
C SER A 3 -23.27 -26.69 63.96
N LYS A 4 -22.22 -27.10 64.69
CA LYS A 4 -20.86 -26.55 64.57
C LYS A 4 -20.19 -26.85 63.22
N ALA A 5 -20.48 -28.00 62.60
CA ALA A 5 -19.93 -28.37 61.29
C ALA A 5 -20.59 -27.57 60.16
N LEU A 6 -21.90 -27.32 60.26
CA LEU A 6 -22.64 -26.49 59.32
C LEU A 6 -22.14 -25.03 59.36
N ALA A 7 -21.87 -24.50 60.56
CA ALA A 7 -21.32 -23.15 60.74
C ALA A 7 -19.89 -22.97 60.20
N LEU A 8 -19.06 -24.02 60.23
CA LEU A 8 -17.72 -24.00 59.65
C LEU A 8 -17.78 -24.04 58.11
N LEU A 9 -18.67 -24.85 57.55
CA LEU A 9 -18.88 -24.94 56.10
C LEU A 9 -19.44 -23.65 55.51
N THR A 10 -20.38 -22.98 56.20
CA THR A 10 -20.89 -21.67 55.75
C THR A 10 -19.82 -20.58 55.83
N LYS A 11 -18.93 -20.62 56.84
CA LYS A 11 -17.80 -19.68 56.97
C LYS A 11 -16.77 -19.85 55.84
N TYR A 12 -16.44 -21.08 55.47
CA TYR A 12 -15.57 -21.37 54.31
C TYR A 12 -16.22 -20.96 52.99
N TYR A 13 -17.53 -21.19 52.83
CA TYR A 13 -18.27 -20.73 51.65
C TYR A 13 -18.23 -19.20 51.50
N HIS A 14 -18.36 -18.45 52.59
CA HIS A 14 -18.26 -16.99 52.56
C HIS A 14 -16.85 -16.50 52.21
N TRP A 15 -15.81 -17.18 52.68
CA TRP A 15 -14.42 -16.90 52.29
C TRP A 15 -14.14 -17.23 50.82
N LEU A 16 -14.71 -18.33 50.31
CA LEU A 16 -14.55 -18.74 48.92
C LEU A 16 -15.30 -17.80 47.96
N LEU A 17 -16.45 -17.26 48.38
CA LEU A 17 -17.23 -16.28 47.62
C LEU A 17 -16.50 -14.92 47.52
N LEU A 18 -15.73 -14.54 48.55
CA LEU A 18 -14.98 -13.28 48.57
C LEU A 18 -13.81 -13.27 47.58
N ILE A 19 -13.23 -14.43 47.26
CA ILE A 19 -12.10 -14.56 46.32
C ILE A 19 -12.57 -14.34 44.86
N PHE A 20 -13.85 -14.61 44.55
CA PHE A 20 -14.40 -14.41 43.21
C PHE A 20 -14.58 -12.93 42.81
N PHE A 21 -14.59 -12.00 43.78
CA PHE A 21 -14.76 -10.56 43.51
C PHE A 21 -13.45 -9.81 43.28
N ILE A 22 -12.29 -10.49 43.37
CA ILE A 22 -10.98 -9.90 43.06
C ILE A 22 -10.67 -10.18 41.58
N SER A 23 -11.43 -9.57 40.66
CA SER A 23 -11.05 -9.52 39.24
C SER A 23 -10.21 -8.28 38.97
N CYS A 24 -9.09 -8.46 38.29
CA CYS A 24 -8.18 -7.38 37.95
C CYS A 24 -8.75 -6.56 36.77
N ASN A 25 -9.36 -5.42 37.06
CA ASN A 25 -9.76 -4.43 36.04
C ASN A 25 -8.55 -3.57 35.63
N SER A 26 -7.54 -4.17 35.01
CA SER A 26 -6.45 -3.39 34.41
C SER A 26 -6.98 -2.65 33.18
N VAL A 27 -6.70 -1.35 33.08
CA VAL A 27 -7.04 -0.55 31.90
C VAL A 27 -6.38 -1.16 30.66
N TYR A 28 -7.19 -1.69 29.74
CA TYR A 28 -6.71 -2.26 28.50
C TYR A 28 -6.15 -1.15 27.61
N THR A 29 -4.83 -1.12 27.43
CA THR A 29 -4.19 -0.18 26.50
C THR A 29 -4.04 -0.87 25.14
N PRO A 30 -4.76 -0.42 24.09
CA PRO A 30 -4.63 -1.02 22.77
C PRO A 30 -3.19 -0.86 22.27
N LYS A 31 -2.59 -1.97 21.81
CA LYS A 31 -1.25 -1.95 21.22
C LYS A 31 -1.23 -1.08 19.97
N PRO A 32 -0.13 -0.36 19.68
CA PRO A 32 0.01 0.37 18.44
C PRO A 32 -0.08 -0.60 17.24
N LYS A 33 -0.63 -0.13 16.11
CA LYS A 33 -0.65 -0.91 14.88
C LYS A 33 0.78 -1.24 14.45
N GLY A 34 1.10 -2.53 14.35
CA GLY A 34 2.36 -3.01 13.79
C GLY A 34 2.32 -2.97 12.27
N TYR A 35 3.34 -2.39 11.65
CA TYR A 35 3.55 -2.45 10.20
C TYR A 35 4.54 -3.58 9.87
N TYR A 36 4.47 -4.09 8.64
CA TYR A 36 5.43 -5.07 8.16
C TYR A 36 6.84 -4.48 8.19
N THR A 37 7.77 -5.19 8.83
CA THR A 37 9.19 -4.89 8.70
C THR A 37 9.70 -5.59 7.46
N ILE A 38 9.87 -4.84 6.37
CA ILE A 38 10.36 -5.36 5.10
C ILE A 38 11.85 -5.00 5.00
N ASN A 39 12.70 -6.02 4.93
CA ASN A 39 14.12 -5.83 4.67
C ASN A 39 14.32 -5.65 3.16
N PHE A 40 14.69 -4.45 2.74
CA PHE A 40 15.02 -4.17 1.35
C PHE A 40 16.50 -4.51 1.07
N PRO A 41 16.83 -5.10 -0.09
CA PRO A 41 18.21 -5.22 -0.52
C PRO A 41 18.91 -3.87 -0.62
N GLU A 42 20.23 -3.93 -0.78
CA GLU A 42 21.03 -2.75 -1.04
C GLU A 42 20.48 -1.97 -2.26
N LYS A 43 20.31 -0.65 -2.09
CA LYS A 43 19.76 0.25 -3.11
C LYS A 43 20.78 0.50 -4.20
N LYS A 44 20.94 -0.49 -5.09
CA LYS A 44 21.72 -0.40 -6.31
C LYS A 44 20.79 -0.26 -7.49
N TYR A 45 21.12 0.65 -8.40
CA TYR A 45 20.31 0.98 -9.55
C TYR A 45 21.06 0.67 -10.84
N THR A 46 20.29 0.37 -11.88
CA THR A 46 20.78 0.25 -13.25
C THR A 46 19.86 1.03 -14.17
N THR A 47 20.40 1.52 -15.28
CA THR A 47 19.64 2.30 -16.25
C THR A 47 18.90 1.39 -17.23
N PHE A 48 17.64 1.70 -17.50
CA PHE A 48 16.88 1.13 -18.60
C PHE A 48 17.16 1.91 -19.89
N GLU A 49 17.89 1.29 -20.83
CA GLU A 49 18.22 1.86 -22.13
C GLU A 49 18.10 0.76 -23.21
N MET A 50 16.86 0.44 -23.60
CA MET A 50 16.61 -0.56 -24.64
C MET A 50 16.27 0.11 -25.98
N PRO A 51 16.90 -0.31 -27.11
CA PRO A 51 16.55 0.20 -28.43
C PRO A 51 15.06 0.04 -28.72
N GLY A 52 14.45 1.10 -29.26
CA GLY A 52 13.04 1.11 -29.63
C GLY A 52 12.08 1.61 -28.54
N TYR A 53 12.57 2.05 -27.37
CA TYR A 53 11.77 2.73 -26.35
C TYR A 53 12.07 4.25 -26.31
N PRO A 54 11.04 5.11 -26.19
CA PRO A 54 11.22 6.57 -26.21
C PRO A 54 11.54 7.17 -24.83
N TYR A 55 11.96 6.35 -23.86
CA TYR A 55 12.22 6.78 -22.49
C TYR A 55 13.36 5.97 -21.86
N THR A 56 14.00 6.56 -20.86
CA THR A 56 15.02 5.95 -20.02
C THR A 56 14.80 6.34 -18.57
N PHE A 57 15.10 5.43 -17.64
CA PHE A 57 15.01 5.67 -16.20
C PHE A 57 15.88 4.66 -15.45
N GLU A 58 16.22 4.99 -14.20
CA GLU A 58 16.92 4.08 -13.31
C GLU A 58 15.94 3.19 -12.55
N TYR A 59 16.27 1.91 -12.40
CA TYR A 59 15.49 0.97 -11.62
C TYR A 59 16.39 0.08 -10.77
N PRO A 60 15.89 -0.47 -9.64
CA PRO A 60 16.72 -1.28 -8.75
C PRO A 60 17.20 -2.58 -9.44
N VAL A 61 18.45 -2.98 -9.19
CA VAL A 61 19.08 -4.18 -9.79
C VAL A 61 18.34 -5.49 -9.47
N TYR A 62 17.54 -5.50 -8.41
CA TYR A 62 16.73 -6.64 -8.01
C TYR A 62 15.36 -6.69 -8.69
N ALA A 63 15.06 -5.74 -9.58
CA ALA A 63 13.82 -5.71 -10.37
C ALA A 63 14.06 -6.26 -11.78
N LYS A 64 13.01 -6.77 -12.41
CA LYS A 64 13.05 -7.33 -13.77
C LYS A 64 12.11 -6.55 -14.67
N ILE A 65 12.62 -6.04 -15.78
CA ILE A 65 11.80 -5.40 -16.81
C ILE A 65 11.19 -6.49 -17.70
N ILE A 66 9.87 -6.52 -17.77
CA ILE A 66 9.10 -7.41 -18.64
C ILE A 66 8.38 -6.53 -19.64
N LYS A 67 8.57 -6.79 -20.94
CA LYS A 67 7.80 -6.11 -21.97
C LYS A 67 6.33 -6.51 -21.82
N ASP A 68 5.46 -5.51 -21.66
CA ASP A 68 4.04 -5.76 -21.64
C ASP A 68 3.48 -5.57 -23.05
N SER A 69 2.96 -6.65 -23.63
CA SER A 69 2.28 -6.62 -24.93
C SER A 69 0.77 -6.72 -24.79
N MET A 70 0.23 -6.80 -23.57
CA MET A 70 -1.19 -7.06 -23.32
C MET A 70 -1.74 -6.22 -22.19
N PHE A 71 -2.64 -5.29 -22.50
CA PHE A 71 -3.48 -4.64 -21.49
C PHE A 71 -4.82 -5.36 -21.43
N PHE A 72 -5.12 -6.04 -20.32
CA PHE A 72 -6.36 -6.82 -20.15
C PHE A 72 -6.66 -7.80 -21.31
N GLY A 73 -5.62 -8.38 -21.93
CA GLY A 73 -5.78 -9.31 -23.06
C GLY A 73 -5.92 -8.65 -24.44
N GLU A 74 -5.91 -7.32 -24.52
CA GLU A 74 -5.90 -6.57 -25.77
C GLU A 74 -4.51 -6.04 -26.11
N LYS A 75 -4.23 -5.83 -27.41
CA LYS A 75 -2.97 -5.20 -27.85
C LYS A 75 -2.87 -3.80 -27.26
N THR A 76 -1.75 -3.50 -26.63
CA THR A 76 -1.45 -2.16 -26.12
C THR A 76 -1.51 -1.13 -27.25
N GLU A 77 -1.94 0.09 -26.93
CA GLU A 77 -2.05 1.22 -27.88
C GLU A 77 -0.70 1.49 -28.60
N ASN A 78 0.40 1.13 -27.94
CA ASN A 78 1.75 1.20 -28.48
C ASN A 78 2.66 0.12 -27.88
N PRO A 79 3.81 -0.21 -28.52
CA PRO A 79 4.69 -1.29 -28.09
C PRO A 79 5.60 -0.94 -26.91
N TRP A 80 5.39 0.22 -26.27
CA TRP A 80 6.29 0.81 -25.28
C TRP A 80 5.82 0.64 -23.84
N TRP A 81 4.89 -0.28 -23.58
CA TRP A 81 4.44 -0.57 -22.23
C TRP A 81 5.34 -1.66 -21.63
N ILE A 82 5.68 -1.49 -20.36
CA ILE A 82 6.54 -2.42 -19.63
C ILE A 82 6.02 -2.61 -18.22
N ASN A 83 6.38 -3.73 -17.61
CA ASN A 83 6.17 -4.03 -16.22
C ASN A 83 7.52 -4.17 -15.52
N ILE A 84 7.67 -3.52 -14.38
CA ILE A 84 8.83 -3.69 -13.50
C ILE A 84 8.39 -4.68 -12.41
N ASP A 85 8.87 -5.91 -12.53
CA ASP A 85 8.57 -7.00 -11.61
C ASP A 85 9.57 -7.03 -10.47
N PHE A 86 9.07 -7.21 -9.24
CA PHE A 86 9.86 -7.35 -8.02
C PHE A 86 9.56 -8.72 -7.40
N PRO A 87 10.17 -9.81 -7.90
CA PRO A 87 9.81 -11.17 -7.51
C PRO A 87 9.90 -11.41 -6.00
N GLN A 88 10.93 -10.87 -5.35
CA GLN A 88 11.17 -11.01 -3.92
C GLN A 88 10.07 -10.36 -3.04
N PHE A 89 9.33 -9.40 -3.59
CA PHE A 89 8.27 -8.68 -2.89
C PHE A 89 6.89 -9.04 -3.41
N ASN A 90 6.79 -9.96 -4.37
CA ASN A 90 5.56 -10.25 -5.11
C ASN A 90 4.87 -8.96 -5.60
N GLY A 91 5.68 -7.99 -6.02
CA GLY A 91 5.24 -6.64 -6.38
C GLY A 91 5.47 -6.37 -7.86
N LYS A 92 4.59 -5.59 -8.48
CA LYS A 92 4.72 -5.20 -9.88
C LYS A 92 4.36 -3.73 -10.05
N VAL A 93 5.18 -3.01 -10.80
CA VAL A 93 4.89 -1.64 -11.23
C VAL A 93 4.56 -1.67 -12.71
N TYR A 94 3.36 -1.21 -13.06
CA TYR A 94 2.89 -1.11 -14.43
C TYR A 94 3.30 0.24 -15.01
N VAL A 95 3.96 0.24 -16.16
CA VAL A 95 4.43 1.46 -16.84
C VAL A 95 3.78 1.52 -18.22
N SER A 96 2.81 2.43 -18.34
CA SER A 96 2.14 2.73 -19.60
C SER A 96 2.69 4.04 -20.16
N TYR A 97 3.00 4.03 -21.46
CA TYR A 97 3.46 5.23 -22.18
C TYR A 97 2.35 5.74 -23.08
N LYS A 98 2.10 7.06 -23.06
CA LYS A 98 1.14 7.72 -23.96
C LYS A 98 1.80 8.93 -24.62
N GLN A 99 1.76 8.99 -25.95
CA GLN A 99 2.27 10.14 -26.70
C GLN A 99 1.32 11.32 -26.55
N ILE A 100 1.86 12.51 -26.25
CA ILE A 100 1.07 13.74 -26.10
C ILE A 100 0.62 14.25 -27.47
N GLU A 101 1.43 14.21 -28.52
CA GLU A 101 1.05 14.82 -29.82
C GLU A 101 -0.21 14.22 -30.46
N LYS A 102 -0.52 12.94 -30.19
CA LYS A 102 -1.71 12.25 -30.70
C LYS A 102 -2.95 12.44 -29.81
N ASN A 103 -2.77 12.88 -28.58
CA ASN A 103 -3.80 12.95 -27.56
C ASN A 103 -3.97 14.40 -27.10
N ASN A 104 -5.20 14.85 -26.85
CA ASN A 104 -5.34 16.15 -26.21
C ASN A 104 -4.73 16.07 -24.79
N PHE A 105 -3.70 16.88 -24.51
CA PHE A 105 -3.03 16.92 -23.21
C PHE A 105 -4.03 17.04 -22.06
N SER A 106 -5.04 17.91 -22.21
CA SER A 106 -6.11 18.09 -21.24
C SER A 106 -6.94 16.81 -21.02
N SER A 107 -7.12 15.99 -22.04
CA SER A 107 -7.78 14.69 -21.92
C SER A 107 -6.93 13.70 -21.14
N LEU A 108 -5.62 13.62 -21.42
CA LEU A 108 -4.71 12.73 -20.69
C LEU A 108 -4.66 13.09 -19.21
N VAL A 109 -4.60 14.39 -18.91
CA VAL A 109 -4.65 14.91 -17.54
C VAL A 109 -5.97 14.53 -16.88
N ASN A 110 -7.12 14.79 -17.53
CA ASN A 110 -8.43 14.41 -17.00
C ASN A 110 -8.58 12.90 -16.79
N ASP A 111 -8.04 12.07 -17.69
CA ASP A 111 -8.04 10.62 -17.55
C ASP A 111 -7.22 10.17 -16.35
N ALA A 112 -6.03 10.76 -16.13
CA ALA A 112 -5.23 10.51 -14.94
C ALA A 112 -6.00 10.86 -13.66
N TYR A 113 -6.59 12.06 -13.58
CA TYR A 113 -7.44 12.46 -12.45
C TYR A 113 -8.65 11.53 -12.26
N LYS A 114 -9.29 11.08 -13.34
CA LYS A 114 -10.44 10.18 -13.29
C LYS A 114 -10.05 8.79 -12.77
N LEU A 115 -8.90 8.26 -13.19
CA LEU A 115 -8.36 6.99 -12.69
C LEU A 115 -8.02 7.10 -11.20
N THR A 116 -7.35 8.18 -10.80
CA THR A 116 -7.06 8.45 -9.38
C THR A 116 -8.33 8.63 -8.55
N GLY A 117 -9.31 9.37 -9.08
CA GLY A 117 -10.61 9.59 -8.45
C GLY A 117 -11.42 8.30 -8.23
N LYS A 118 -11.33 7.32 -9.14
CA LYS A 118 -11.97 6.00 -8.95
C LYS A 118 -11.41 5.25 -7.75
N HIS A 119 -10.12 5.39 -7.45
CA HIS A 119 -9.51 4.81 -6.26
C HIS A 119 -9.76 5.66 -5.00
N ALA A 120 -9.96 6.97 -5.16
CA ALA A 120 -10.27 7.90 -4.08
C ALA A 120 -11.65 7.70 -3.44
N GLN A 121 -12.62 7.08 -4.13
CA GLN A 121 -13.93 6.73 -3.53
C GLN A 121 -13.81 5.82 -2.29
N LYS A 122 -12.66 5.14 -2.10
CA LYS A 122 -12.33 4.36 -0.88
C LYS A 122 -11.25 5.02 0.00
N ALA A 123 -10.69 6.15 -0.42
CA ALA A 123 -9.58 6.80 0.27
C ALA A 123 -10.07 7.80 1.31
N TYR A 124 -9.40 7.87 2.45
CA TYR A 124 -9.69 8.81 3.53
C TYR A 124 -9.06 10.19 3.28
N SER A 125 -8.05 10.28 2.40
CA SER A 125 -7.39 11.53 2.00
C SER A 125 -6.61 11.34 0.67
N ILE A 126 -6.53 12.39 -0.14
CA ILE A 126 -5.60 12.52 -1.27
C ILE A 126 -4.66 13.65 -0.90
N ASP A 127 -3.35 13.39 -0.90
CA ASP A 127 -2.32 14.40 -0.68
C ASP A 127 -1.58 14.61 -2.01
N ASP A 128 -1.67 15.84 -2.53
CA ASP A 128 -1.17 16.21 -3.85
C ASP A 128 0.23 16.82 -3.69
N SER A 129 1.22 16.25 -4.37
CA SER A 129 2.56 16.84 -4.42
C SER A 129 2.96 17.15 -5.85
N SER A 130 3.28 18.42 -6.12
CA SER A 130 3.83 18.83 -7.40
C SER A 130 5.28 18.38 -7.49
N ILE A 131 5.63 17.58 -8.49
CA ILE A 131 7.01 17.23 -8.80
C ILE A 131 7.53 18.23 -9.83
N VAL A 132 8.67 18.86 -9.55
CA VAL A 132 9.37 19.70 -10.53
C VAL A 132 10.73 19.06 -10.80
N THR A 133 10.97 18.71 -12.05
CA THR A 133 12.27 18.18 -12.48
C THR A 133 13.29 19.32 -12.62
N LYS A 134 14.59 18.99 -12.65
CA LYS A 134 15.67 19.96 -12.90
C LYS A 134 15.54 20.67 -14.26
N LEU A 135 14.79 20.10 -15.20
CA LEU A 135 14.51 20.65 -16.51
C LEU A 135 13.26 21.56 -16.54
N GLY A 136 12.65 21.85 -15.39
CA GLY A 136 11.44 22.67 -15.30
C GLY A 136 10.16 21.95 -15.74
N ILE A 137 10.20 20.62 -15.91
CA ILE A 137 9.01 19.82 -16.22
C ILE A 137 8.24 19.59 -14.92
N HIS A 138 6.95 19.92 -14.96
CA HIS A 138 6.02 19.75 -13.84
C HIS A 138 5.23 18.43 -14.00
N GLY A 139 5.11 17.69 -12.91
CA GLY A 139 4.25 16.53 -12.78
C GLY A 139 3.46 16.60 -11.47
N MET A 140 2.51 15.71 -11.29
CA MET A 140 1.82 15.57 -10.02
C MET A 140 1.93 14.15 -9.50
N PHE A 141 2.10 14.03 -8.19
CA PHE A 141 2.14 12.77 -7.47
C PHE A 141 1.07 12.79 -6.40
N PHE A 142 0.18 11.82 -6.46
CA PHE A 142 -0.92 11.64 -5.53
C PHE A 142 -0.56 10.55 -4.53
N LYS A 143 -0.53 10.90 -3.25
CA LYS A 143 -0.49 9.92 -2.17
C LYS A 143 -1.91 9.70 -1.68
N VAL A 144 -2.40 8.47 -1.86
CA VAL A 144 -3.76 8.09 -1.48
C VAL A 144 -3.71 7.41 -0.12
N GLY A 145 -4.23 8.07 0.91
CA GLY A 145 -4.26 7.58 2.29
C GLY A 145 -5.53 6.77 2.59
N GLY A 146 -5.39 5.58 3.18
CA GLY A 146 -6.51 4.72 3.58
C GLY A 146 -6.26 3.22 3.32
N GLU A 147 -7.30 2.39 3.43
CA GLU A 147 -7.27 0.97 3.03
C GLU A 147 -7.39 0.82 1.51
N VAL A 148 -6.46 1.43 0.78
CA VAL A 148 -6.43 1.42 -0.70
C VAL A 148 -5.36 0.45 -1.22
N ALA A 149 -5.67 -0.22 -2.33
CA ALA A 149 -4.76 -1.21 -2.94
C ALA A 149 -3.46 -0.60 -3.48
N THR A 150 -3.50 0.68 -3.89
CA THR A 150 -2.36 1.43 -4.42
C THR A 150 -2.27 2.78 -3.72
N ALA A 151 -1.29 2.94 -2.83
CA ALA A 151 -1.14 4.14 -1.99
C ALA A 151 -0.44 5.32 -2.70
N ASN A 152 0.20 5.10 -3.85
CA ASN A 152 0.94 6.12 -4.60
C ASN A 152 0.54 6.07 -6.07
N GLN A 153 0.18 7.21 -6.65
CA GLN A 153 -0.14 7.35 -8.08
C GLN A 153 0.58 8.56 -8.66
N PHE A 154 1.01 8.48 -9.92
CA PHE A 154 1.81 9.49 -10.60
C PHE A 154 1.61 9.42 -12.11
#